data_AF-A0A097KML1-F1
#
_entry.id   AF-A0A097KML1-F1
#
_cell.length_a   1.000
_cell.length_b   1.000
_cell.length_c   1.000
_cell.angle_alpha   90.00
_cell.angle_beta   90.00
_cell.angle_gamma   90.00
#
_symmetry.space_group_name_H-M   'P 1'
#
loop_
_entity.id
_entity.type
_entity.pdbx_description
1 polymer ?
#
loop_
_entity_poly.entity_id
_entity_poly.type
_entity_poly.pdbx_seq_one_letter_code
_entity_poly.pdbx_strand_id
1 'polypeptide(L)' 'MITLIAKLPEAYAPFDPIVDVLPIIPVLFILLAFVWQASVSFR' A
#
# COMPACT_ATOMS: atom_id res chain seq x y z
N MET A 1 -18.43 -0.55 4.60
CA MET A 1 -17.60 0.61 5.00
C MET A 1 -16.54 0.09 5.95
N ILE A 2 -15.34 -0.23 5.45
CA ILE A 2 -14.27 -0.78 6.29
C ILE A 2 -13.46 0.41 6.81
N THR A 3 -13.90 0.98 7.91
CA THR A 3 -13.08 1.82 8.76
C THR A 3 -12.84 1.03 10.03
N LEU A 4 -11.71 0.32 10.09
CA LEU A 4 -11.20 -0.24 11.34
C LEU A 4 -10.79 0.96 12.21
N ILE A 5 -11.73 1.52 12.98
CA ILE A 5 -11.43 2.52 14.00
C ILE A 5 -10.89 1.75 15.21
N ALA A 6 -9.70 1.16 15.06
CA ALA A 6 -8.99 0.45 16.11
C ALA A 6 -7.54 0.92 16.09
N LYS A 7 -7.04 1.37 17.25
CA LYS A 7 -5.62 1.68 17.43
C LYS A 7 -4.80 0.39 17.38
N LEU A 8 -3.56 0.48 16.91
CA LEU A 8 -2.62 -0.62 17.07
C LEU A 8 -2.39 -0.90 18.57
N PRO A 9 -2.07 -2.15 18.95
CA PRO A 9 -1.58 -2.44 20.29
C PRO A 9 -0.31 -1.63 20.59
N GLU A 10 -0.03 -1.35 21.86
CA GLU A 10 1.02 -0.41 22.27
C GLU A 10 2.43 -0.79 21.77
N ALA A 11 2.73 -2.10 21.69
CA ALA A 11 3.97 -2.60 21.10
C ALA A 11 4.15 -2.26 19.60
N TYR A 12 3.05 -1.98 18.90
CA TYR A 12 3.04 -1.67 17.46
C TYR A 12 2.76 -0.20 17.16
N ALA A 13 2.49 0.64 18.17
CA ALA A 13 2.23 2.07 18.00
C ALA A 13 3.31 2.82 17.17
N PRO A 14 4.62 2.49 17.26
CA PRO A 14 5.63 3.12 16.39
C PRO A 14 5.42 2.86 14.89
N PHE A 15 4.64 1.84 14.52
CA PHE A 15 4.35 1.46 13.13
C PHE A 15 3.02 2.02 12.61
N ASP A 16 2.28 2.80 13.41
CA ASP A 16 1.05 3.49 12.98
C ASP A 16 1.24 4.18 11.61
N PRO A 17 2.33 4.96 11.38
CA PRO A 17 2.53 5.63 10.09
C PRO A 17 2.71 4.68 8.90
N ILE A 18 3.22 3.47 9.12
CA ILE A 18 3.37 2.46 8.06
C ILE A 18 2.00 1.88 7.71
N VAL A 19 1.21 1.55 8.74
CA VAL A 19 -0.15 0.98 8.58
C VAL A 19 -1.07 1.95 7.83
N ASP A 20 -0.92 3.25 8.06
CA ASP A 20 -1.65 4.30 7.32
C ASP A 20 -1.38 4.26 5.81
N VAL A 21 -0.21 3.78 5.37
CA VAL A 21 0.17 3.70 3.96
C VAL A 21 -0.22 2.35 3.33
N LEU A 22 -0.31 1.26 4.10
CA LEU A 22 -0.61 -0.08 3.55
C LEU A 22 -1.84 -0.15 2.61
N PRO A 23 -2.96 0.58 2.86
CA PRO A 23 -4.11 0.56 1.96
C PRO A 23 -3.81 1.02 0.52
N ILE A 24 -2.72 1.74 0.27
CA ILE A 24 -2.35 2.20 -1.09
C ILE A 24 -1.69 1.11 -1.94
N ILE A 25 -1.21 0.01 -1.33
CA ILE A 25 -0.47 -1.06 -2.01
C ILE A 25 -1.17 -1.58 -3.28
N PRO A 26 -2.50 -1.82 -3.31
CA PRO A 26 -3.17 -2.27 -4.54
C PRO A 26 -2.98 -1.31 -5.72
N VAL A 27 -2.96 0.00 -5.47
CA VAL A 27 -2.70 1.01 -6.50
C VAL A 27 -1.25 0.92 -6.99
N LEU A 28 -0.30 0.71 -6.08
CA LEU A 28 1.11 0.54 -6.44
C LEU A 28 1.32 -0.66 -7.38
N PHE A 29 0.58 -1.76 -7.20
CA PHE A 29 0.64 -2.91 -8.12
C PHE A 29 0.10 -2.59 -9.51
N ILE A 30 -0.98 -1.81 -9.61
CA ILE A 30 -1.49 -1.33 -10.91
C ILE A 30 -0.41 -0.48 -11.59
N LEU A 31 0.18 0.48 -10.87
CA LEU A 31 1.26 1.32 -11.39
C LEU A 31 2.49 0.50 -11.81
N LEU A 32 2.84 -0.51 -11.01
CA LEU A 32 3.93 -1.43 -11.32
C LEU A 32 3.70 -2.19 -12.63
N ALA A 33 2.46 -2.55 -12.97
CA ALA A 33 2.15 -3.18 -14.26
C ALA A 33 2.50 -2.26 -15.44
N PHE A 34 2.25 -0.95 -15.32
CA PHE A 34 2.65 0.03 -16.33
C PHE A 34 4.16 0.25 -16.37
N VAL A 35 4.82 0.27 -15.22
CA VAL A 35 6.30 0.33 -15.15
C VAL A 35 6.92 -0.90 -15.83
N TRP A 36 6.37 -2.09 -15.58
CA TRP A 36 6.80 -3.32 -16.24
C TRP A 36 6.56 -3.27 -17.75
N GLN A 37 5.38 -2.86 -18.20
CA GLN A 37 5.10 -2.72 -19.62
C GLN A 37 6.01 -1.69 -20.29
N ALA A 38 6.26 -0.54 -19.65
CA ALA A 38 7.18 0.46 -20.16
C ALA A 38 8.62 -0.08 -20.29
N SER A 39 9.09 -0.92 -19.36
CA SER A 39 10.45 -1.49 -19.40
C SER A 39 10.66 -2.47 -20.57
N VAL A 40 9.58 -3.08 -21.06
CA VAL A 40 9.59 -3.94 -22.26
C VAL A 40 9.09 -3.23 -23.53
N SER A 41 8.95 -1.90 -23.48
CA SER A 41 8.49 -1.05 -24.59
C SER A 41 7.05 -1.31 -25.06
N PHE A 42 6.15 -1.69 -24.14
CA PHE A 42 4.74 -1.99 -24.43
C PHE A 42 4.57 -3.03 -25.55
N ARG A 43 5.39 -4.08 -25.50
CA ARG A 43 5.31 -5.24 -26.40
C ARG A 43 4.31 -6.28 -25.90
#